data_AF-A0A4R5M5B5-F1
#
_entry.id   AF-A0A4R5M5B5-F1
#
_cell.length_a   1.000
_cell.length_b   1.000
_cell.length_c   1.000
_cell.angle_alpha   90.00
_cell.angle_beta   90.00
_cell.angle_gamma   90.00
#
_symmetry.space_group_name_H-M   'P 1'
#
loop_
_entity.id
_entity.type
_entity.pdbx_description
1 polymer ?
#
loop_
_entity_poly.entity_id
_entity_poly.type
_entity_poly.pdbx_seq_one_letter_code
_entity_poly.pdbx_strand_id
1 'polypeptide(L)'
;MSLTSLQAEHVAKVYPECRAEMTGYLKGSAQVVIYRQDECGDDVPPYAIRVEGTDFWIDCCATPEDARKRAEMLGLMVLKVQG
;
A
#
# COMPACT_ATOMS: atom_id res chain seq x y z
N MET A 1 -12.73 4.03 -14.22
CA MET A 1 -12.98 2.95 -13.24
C MET A 1 -13.28 3.57 -11.88
N SER A 2 -14.30 3.05 -11.20
CA SER A 2 -14.63 3.43 -9.81
C SER A 2 -13.87 2.52 -8.85
N LEU A 3 -13.55 3.01 -7.65
CA LEU A 3 -12.94 2.19 -6.61
C LEU A 3 -13.91 1.10 -6.15
N THR A 4 -13.38 -0.05 -5.74
CA THR A 4 -14.16 -1.04 -4.98
C THR A 4 -14.45 -0.52 -3.58
N SER A 5 -15.42 -1.11 -2.88
CA SER A 5 -15.74 -0.73 -1.49
C SER A 5 -14.51 -0.78 -0.59
N LEU A 6 -13.71 -1.86 -0.68
CA LEU A 6 -12.48 -2.03 0.09
C LEU A 6 -11.44 -0.94 -0.22
N GLN A 7 -11.27 -0.59 -1.49
CA GLN A 7 -10.34 0.48 -1.88
C GLN A 7 -10.82 1.84 -1.37
N ALA A 8 -12.12 2.14 -1.45
CA ALA A 8 -12.69 3.37 -0.94
C ALA A 8 -12.57 3.48 0.60
N GLU A 9 -12.80 2.38 1.32
CA GLU A 9 -12.59 2.29 2.76
C GLU A 9 -11.12 2.51 3.14
N HIS A 10 -10.19 1.99 2.34
CA HIS A 10 -8.77 2.21 2.56
C HIS A 10 -8.38 3.68 2.34
N VAL A 11 -8.86 4.31 1.27
CA VAL A 11 -8.67 5.75 1.00
C VAL A 11 -9.26 6.60 2.13
N ALA A 12 -10.39 6.21 2.72
CA ALA A 12 -10.98 6.96 3.82
C ALA A 12 -10.08 7.00 5.08
N LYS A 13 -9.25 5.96 5.28
CA LYS A 13 -8.35 5.83 6.44
C LYS A 13 -7.05 6.62 6.30
N VAL A 14 -6.64 6.97 5.07
CA VAL A 14 -5.43 7.77 4.86
C VAL A 14 -5.70 9.25 5.08
N TYR A 15 -4.62 9.99 5.35
CA TYR A 15 -4.67 11.45 5.52
C TYR A 15 -5.33 12.13 4.31
N PRO A 16 -6.17 13.17 4.53
CA PRO A 16 -6.94 13.81 3.46
C PRO A 16 -6.12 14.24 2.25
N GLU A 17 -4.91 14.75 2.47
CA GLU A 17 -3.98 15.18 1.42
C GLU A 17 -3.49 14.03 0.53
N CYS A 18 -3.39 12.80 1.06
CA CYS A 18 -2.95 11.63 0.32
C CYS A 18 -4.08 10.94 -0.46
N ARG A 19 -5.35 11.28 -0.19
CA ARG A 19 -6.51 10.54 -0.74
C ARG A 19 -6.60 10.57 -2.25
N ALA A 20 -6.28 11.71 -2.86
CA ALA A 20 -6.34 11.87 -4.31
C ALA A 20 -5.29 10.98 -5.00
N GLU A 21 -4.07 11.01 -4.51
CA GLU A 21 -2.95 10.22 -5.04
C GLU A 21 -3.15 8.72 -4.79
N MET A 22 -3.55 8.33 -3.58
CA MET A 22 -3.94 6.96 -3.23
C MET A 22 -5.04 6.43 -4.16
N THR A 23 -6.07 7.23 -4.42
CA THR A 23 -7.15 6.87 -5.34
C THR A 23 -6.62 6.63 -6.76
N GLY A 24 -5.66 7.44 -7.20
CA GLY A 24 -4.99 7.29 -8.50
C GLY A 24 -4.30 5.93 -8.62
N TYR A 25 -3.48 5.57 -7.63
CA TYR A 25 -2.76 4.30 -7.62
C TYR A 25 -3.68 3.09 -7.56
N LEU A 26 -4.72 3.13 -6.72
CA LEU A 26 -5.68 2.02 -6.61
C LEU A 26 -6.52 1.84 -7.88
N LYS A 27 -6.93 2.93 -8.54
CA LYS A 27 -7.63 2.87 -9.84
C LYS A 27 -6.75 2.33 -10.96
N GLY A 28 -5.45 2.62 -10.91
CA GLY A 28 -4.48 2.19 -11.90
C GLY A 28 -3.94 0.78 -11.69
N SER A 29 -4.36 0.07 -10.63
CA SER A 29 -3.75 -1.20 -10.20
C SER A 29 -2.22 -1.09 -10.14
N ALA A 30 -1.75 -0.05 -9.45
CA ALA A 30 -0.33 0.30 -9.40
C ALA A 30 0.54 -0.90 -9.02
N GLN A 31 1.74 -0.90 -9.60
CA GLN A 31 2.78 -1.85 -9.24
C GLN A 31 3.39 -1.46 -7.91
N VAL A 32 3.53 -2.43 -7.01
CA VAL A 32 4.03 -2.21 -5.66
C VAL A 32 5.17 -3.16 -5.32
N VAL A 33 6.04 -2.68 -4.44
CA VAL A 33 7.10 -3.46 -3.81
C VAL A 33 6.83 -3.53 -2.31
N ILE A 34 7.09 -4.71 -1.74
CA ILE A 34 7.01 -4.95 -0.31
C ILE A 34 8.44 -5.07 0.20
N TYR A 35 8.76 -4.34 1.26
CA TYR A 35 10.08 -4.34 1.87
C TYR A 35 9.98 -4.06 3.36
N ARG A 36 11.01 -4.45 4.10
CA ARG A 36 11.15 -4.08 5.50
C ARG A 36 11.51 -2.59 5.60
N GLN A 37 10.66 -1.79 6.22
CA GLN A 37 10.88 -0.36 6.43
C GLN A 37 11.74 -0.15 7.69
N ASP A 38 12.67 0.79 7.63
CA ASP A 38 13.55 1.18 8.74
C ASP A 38 13.43 2.69 9.04
N GLU A 39 12.46 3.36 8.41
CA GLU A 39 12.30 4.81 8.43
C GLU A 39 11.42 5.28 9.60
N CYS A 40 10.49 4.43 10.03
CA CYS A 40 9.61 4.64 11.16
C CYS A 40 10.02 3.71 12.31
N GLY A 41 9.94 4.24 13.54
CA GLY A 41 10.19 3.48 14.77
C GLY A 41 9.13 2.41 15.04
N ASP A 42 9.22 1.79 16.21
CA ASP A 42 8.40 0.62 16.62
C ASP A 42 6.87 0.83 16.59
N ASP A 43 6.39 2.07 16.49
CA ASP A 43 4.97 2.41 16.35
C ASP A 43 4.38 2.06 14.97
N VAL A 44 5.22 1.79 13.96
CA VAL A 44 4.79 1.43 12.60
C VAL A 44 5.17 -0.01 12.29
N PRO A 45 4.27 -0.81 11.69
CA PRO A 45 4.60 -2.18 11.31
C PRO A 45 5.84 -2.25 10.40
N PRO A 46 6.67 -3.30 10.54
CA PRO A 46 7.99 -3.35 9.90
C PRO A 46 7.96 -3.57 8.38
N TYR A 47 6.83 -3.93 7.77
CA TYR A 47 6.77 -4.14 6.32
C TYR A 47 5.89 -3.08 5.64
N ALA A 48 6.46 -2.32 4.71
CA ALA A 48 5.74 -1.32 3.93
C ALA A 48 5.38 -1.83 2.53
N ILE A 49 4.21 -1.43 2.05
CA ILE A 49 3.77 -1.57 0.66
C ILE A 49 4.00 -0.21 -0.02
N ARG A 50 4.96 -0.12 -0.93
CA ARG A 50 5.30 1.12 -1.64
C ARG A 50 5.05 0.98 -3.12
N VAL A 51 4.57 2.05 -3.76
CA VAL A 51 4.41 2.08 -5.22
C VAL A 51 5.79 2.10 -5.89
N GLU A 52 6.00 1.18 -6.84
CA GLU A 52 7.28 1.05 -7.55
C GLU A 52 7.64 2.36 -8.28
N GLY A 53 8.91 2.71 -8.24
CA GLY A 53 9.42 3.96 -8.83
C GLY A 53 9.06 5.23 -8.04
N THR A 54 8.47 5.12 -6.85
CA THR A 54 8.06 6.26 -6.02
C THR A 54 8.37 6.05 -4.55
N ASP A 55 8.23 7.11 -3.76
CA ASP A 55 8.30 7.07 -2.29
C ASP A 55 6.92 6.98 -1.63
N PHE A 56 5.86 6.76 -2.42
CA PHE A 56 4.50 6.73 -1.89
C PHE A 56 4.15 5.37 -1.24
N TRP A 57 3.79 5.40 0.03
CA TRP A 57 3.36 4.22 0.78
C TRP A 57 1.85 4.03 0.72
N ILE A 58 1.44 2.82 0.39
CA ILE A 58 0.04 2.40 0.36
C ILE A 58 -0.42 1.99 1.76
N ASP A 59 0.28 1.06 2.39
CA ASP A 59 -0.06 0.52 3.70
C ASP A 59 1.18 -0.07 4.38
N CYS A 60 1.11 -0.29 5.69
CA CYS A 60 2.14 -0.99 6.48
C CYS A 60 1.54 -2.22 7.16
N CYS A 61 2.28 -3.32 7.23
CA CYS A 61 1.83 -4.60 7.74
C CYS A 61 2.87 -5.27 8.63
N ALA A 62 2.42 -6.15 9.53
CA ALA A 62 3.27 -6.82 10.50
C ALA A 62 4.23 -7.84 9.85
N THR A 63 3.78 -8.48 8.77
CA THR A 63 4.51 -9.53 8.06
C THR A 63 4.51 -9.27 6.55
N PRO A 64 5.49 -9.82 5.80
CA PRO A 64 5.49 -9.68 4.34
C PRO A 64 4.32 -10.41 3.68
N GLU A 65 3.81 -11.47 4.32
CA GLU A 65 2.64 -12.22 3.85
C GLU A 65 1.35 -11.41 4.00
N ASP A 66 1.16 -10.71 5.13
CA ASP A 66 0.05 -9.78 5.32
C ASP A 66 0.11 -8.63 4.33
N ALA A 67 1.30 -8.04 4.13
CA ALA A 67 1.51 -6.99 3.15
C ALA A 67 1.10 -7.43 1.74
N ARG A 68 1.48 -8.66 1.35
CA ARG A 68 1.13 -9.21 0.04
C ARG A 68 -0.37 -9.41 -0.10
N LYS A 69 -1.00 -10.09 0.86
CA LYS A 69 -2.46 -10.30 0.86
C LYS A 69 -3.20 -8.97 0.82
N ARG A 70 -2.72 -7.97 1.57
CA ARG A 70 -3.30 -6.63 1.60
C ARG A 70 -3.22 -5.94 0.23
N ALA A 71 -2.06 -5.97 -0.42
CA ALA A 71 -1.89 -5.45 -1.77
C ALA A 71 -2.83 -6.14 -2.78
N GLU A 72 -2.92 -7.48 -2.73
CA GLU A 72 -3.80 -8.27 -3.59
C GLU A 72 -5.28 -7.92 -3.36
N MET A 73 -5.73 -7.78 -2.10
CA MET A 73 -7.10 -7.35 -1.76
C MET A 73 -7.42 -5.94 -2.26
N LEU A 74 -6.42 -5.06 -2.30
CA LEU A 74 -6.54 -3.71 -2.82
C LEU A 74 -6.45 -3.63 -4.36
N GLY A 75 -6.26 -4.76 -5.05
CA GLY A 75 -6.18 -4.81 -6.50
C GLY A 75 -4.87 -4.27 -7.07
N LEU A 76 -3.79 -4.31 -6.28
CA LEU A 76 -2.45 -3.86 -6.65
C LEU A 76 -1.61 -5.04 -7.18
N MET A 77 -0.59 -4.72 -7.99
CA MET A 77 0.31 -5.73 -8.56
C MET A 77 1.61 -5.79 -7.76
N VAL A 78 1.79 -6.86 -6.98
CA VAL A 78 3.03 -7.06 -6.20
C VAL A 78 4.14 -7.56 -7.12
N LEU A 79 5.16 -6.73 -7.34
CA LEU A 79 6.31 -7.07 -8.18
C LEU A 79 7.39 -7.85 -7.42
N LYS A 80 7.67 -7.44 -6.18
CA LYS A 80 8.72 -8.04 -5.35
C LYS A 80 8.34 -7.97 -3.89
N VAL A 81 8.70 -9.02 -3.16
CA VAL A 81 8.65 -9.07 -1.69
C VAL A 81 10.08 -9.24 -1.19
N GLN A 82 10.57 -8.27 -0.44
CA GLN A 82 11.88 -8.30 0.21
C GLN A 82 11.63 -8.63 1.68
N GLY A 83 11.91 -9.89 2.03
CA GLY A 83 11.69 -10.46 3.36
C GLY A 83 12.73 -10.00 4.37
#